data_AF-A0AB37VAW3-F1
#
_entry.id   AF-A0AB37VAW3-F1
#
_cell.length_a   1.000
_cell.length_b   1.000
_cell.length_c   1.000
_cell.angle_alpha   90.00
_cell.angle_beta   90.00
_cell.angle_gamma   90.00
#
_symmetry.space_group_name_H-M   'P 1'
#
loop_
_entity.id
_entity.type
_entity.pdbx_description
1 polymer ?
#
loop_
_entity_poly.entity_id
_entity_poly.type
_entity_poly.pdbx_seq_one_letter_code
_entity_poly.pdbx_strand_id
1 'polypeptide(L)'
;RYRVKQSMSRRGNCWDNSPMERFFRNLKNEWVPVMGYVSFSDTAHAITNYIVGYYSAIRPHEYNGGLPPNESENRYWKNSNTVASFS
;
A
#
# COMPACT_ATOMS: atom_id res chain seq x y z
N ARG A 1 -14.84 -20.88 2.79
CA ARG A 1 -14.50 -20.11 1.56
C ARG A 1 -14.91 -18.65 1.78
N TYR A 2 -13.98 -17.68 1.73
CA TYR A 2 -14.14 -16.32 2.30
C TYR A 2 -15.15 -15.35 1.62
N ARG A 3 -16.07 -15.80 0.75
CA ARG A 3 -17.06 -14.94 0.04
C ARG A 3 -16.48 -13.64 -0.58
N VAL A 4 -15.21 -13.63 -0.94
CA VAL A 4 -14.57 -12.48 -1.60
C VAL A 4 -14.91 -12.51 -3.10
N LYS A 5 -15.42 -11.39 -3.63
CA LYS A 5 -15.63 -11.20 -5.07
C LYS A 5 -14.40 -10.50 -5.65
N GLN A 6 -13.79 -11.10 -6.67
CA GLN A 6 -12.71 -10.44 -7.41
C GLN A 6 -13.27 -9.22 -8.15
N SER A 7 -12.65 -8.06 -7.96
CA SER A 7 -12.87 -6.89 -8.80
C SER A 7 -12.06 -7.08 -10.08
N MET A 8 -12.74 -7.21 -11.22
CA MET A 8 -12.11 -7.22 -12.53
C MET A 8 -12.73 -6.07 -13.33
N SER A 9 -11.97 -4.99 -13.50
CA SER A 9 -12.34 -3.88 -14.37
C SER A 9 -12.25 -4.31 -15.85
N ARG A 10 -12.88 -3.55 -16.75
CA ARG A 10 -12.73 -3.77 -18.19
C ARG A 10 -11.28 -3.53 -18.61
N ARG A 11 -10.80 -4.26 -19.63
CA ARG A 11 -9.48 -4.05 -20.22
C ARG A 11 -9.29 -2.56 -20.58
N GLY A 12 -8.16 -1.98 -20.20
CA GLY A 12 -7.89 -0.55 -20.35
C GLY A 12 -8.27 0.31 -19.15
N ASN A 13 -8.90 -0.26 -18.12
CA ASN A 13 -9.22 0.44 -16.88
C ASN A 13 -8.28 0.01 -15.74
N CYS A 14 -7.36 0.89 -15.35
CA CYS A 14 -6.28 0.59 -14.41
C CYS A 14 -6.53 1.04 -12.97
N TRP A 15 -7.78 1.36 -12.57
CA TRP A 15 -8.06 1.82 -11.19
C TRP A 15 -7.48 0.88 -10.11
N ASP A 16 -7.65 -0.42 -10.29
CA ASP A 16 -7.16 -1.42 -9.31
C ASP A 16 -5.65 -1.69 -9.48
N ASN A 17 -5.11 -1.53 -10.69
CA ASN A 17 -3.73 -1.89 -11.02
C ASN A 17 -2.74 -0.75 -10.77
N SER A 18 -3.13 0.50 -11.04
CA SER A 18 -2.23 1.66 -10.95
C SER A 18 -1.63 1.88 -9.55
N PRO A 19 -2.35 1.66 -8.42
CA PRO A 19 -1.75 1.79 -7.09
C PRO A 19 -0.69 0.71 -6.85
N MET A 20 -0.96 -0.52 -7.30
CA MET A 20 -0.03 -1.64 -7.18
C MET A 20 1.21 -1.46 -8.05
N GLU A 21 1.07 -1.00 -9.29
CA GLU A 21 2.20 -0.69 -10.17
C GLU A 21 3.10 0.38 -9.55
N ARG A 22 2.51 1.44 -9.00
CA ARG A 22 3.24 2.50 -8.31
C ARG A 22 3.98 1.96 -7.08
N PHE A 23 3.32 1.12 -6.28
CA PHE A 23 3.94 0.48 -5.11
C PHE A 23 5.18 -0.34 -5.52
N PHE A 24 5.03 -1.26 -6.47
CA PHE A 24 6.13 -2.14 -6.88
C PHE A 24 7.26 -1.40 -7.59
N ARG A 25 6.95 -0.33 -8.34
CA ARG A 25 7.97 0.54 -8.93
C ARG A 25 8.83 1.18 -7.85
N ASN A 26 8.22 1.79 -6.84
CA ASN A 26 8.94 2.44 -5.76
C ASN A 26 9.76 1.43 -4.95
N LEU A 27 9.19 0.27 -4.62
CA LEU A 27 9.90 -0.79 -3.89
C LEU A 27 11.19 -1.21 -4.61
N LYS A 28 11.09 -1.48 -5.92
CA LYS A 28 12.24 -1.93 -6.71
C LYS A 28 13.31 -0.84 -6.86
N ASN A 29 12.90 0.42 -6.98
CA ASN A 29 13.82 1.53 -7.20
C ASN A 29 14.50 2.01 -5.92
N GLU A 30 13.80 1.98 -4.79
CA GLU A 30 14.24 2.65 -3.57
C GLU A 30 14.76 1.68 -2.51
N TRP A 31 14.32 0.41 -2.54
CA TRP A 31 14.60 -0.53 -1.45
C TRP A 31 15.33 -1.79 -1.89
N VAL A 32 15.08 -2.29 -3.11
CA VAL A 32 15.72 -3.50 -3.61
C VAL A 32 17.10 -3.17 -4.18
N PRO A 33 18.19 -3.75 -3.65
CA PRO A 33 19.53 -3.54 -4.21
C PRO A 33 19.62 -4.09 -5.64
N VAL A 34 20.44 -3.45 -6.48
CA VAL A 34 20.65 -3.88 -7.89
C VAL A 34 21.17 -5.32 -7.97
N MET A 35 22.05 -5.72 -7.05
CA MET A 35 22.60 -7.09 -6.98
C MET A 35 21.70 -8.07 -6.23
N GLY A 36 20.54 -7.61 -5.74
CA GLY A 36 19.64 -8.41 -4.89
C GLY A 36 20.15 -8.59 -3.46
N TYR A 37 19.51 -9.51 -2.75
CA TYR A 37 19.83 -9.87 -1.36
C TYR A 37 20.57 -11.20 -1.30
N VAL A 38 21.36 -11.39 -0.24
CA VAL A 38 22.19 -12.59 -0.05
C VAL A 38 21.34 -13.84 0.25
N SER A 39 20.28 -13.67 1.05
CA SER A 39 19.40 -14.78 1.44
C SER A 39 17.92 -14.43 1.36
N PHE A 40 17.08 -15.46 1.36
CA PHE A 40 15.63 -15.29 1.46
C PHE A 40 15.24 -14.63 2.79
N SER A 41 15.92 -14.98 3.90
CA SER A 41 15.65 -14.38 5.20
C SER A 41 15.92 -12.87 5.18
N ASP A 42 17.04 -12.44 4.60
CA ASP A 42 17.38 -11.02 4.48
C ASP A 42 16.37 -10.30 3.59
N THR A 43 15.96 -10.94 2.49
CA THR A 43 14.91 -10.41 1.61
C THR A 43 13.61 -10.23 2.38
N ALA A 44 13.15 -11.24 3.11
CA ALA A 44 11.90 -11.20 3.86
C ALA A 44 11.92 -10.09 4.93
N HIS A 45 13.04 -9.92 5.64
CA HIS A 45 13.22 -8.82 6.57
C HIS A 45 13.23 -7.46 5.89
N ALA A 46 13.99 -7.30 4.80
CA ALA A 46 14.08 -6.04 4.07
C ALA A 46 12.74 -5.60 3.48
N ILE A 47 11.99 -6.53 2.87
CA ILE A 47 10.67 -6.27 2.31
C ILE A 47 9.65 -5.97 3.41
N THR A 48 9.66 -6.71 4.53
CA THR A 48 8.81 -6.41 5.69
C THR A 48 9.08 -5.02 6.23
N ASN A 49 10.36 -4.66 6.39
CA ASN A 49 10.77 -3.34 6.86
C ASN A 49 10.35 -2.24 5.89
N TYR A 50 10.44 -2.46 4.58
CA TYR A 50 9.91 -1.52 3.60
C TYR A 50 8.40 -1.34 3.76
N ILE A 51 7.63 -2.42 3.80
CA ILE A 51 6.16 -2.35 3.79
C ILE A 51 5.67 -1.74 5.10
N VAL A 52 6.02 -2.35 6.23
CA VAL A 52 5.47 -1.99 7.54
C VAL A 52 6.17 -0.77 8.12
N GLY A 53 7.51 -0.76 8.04
CA GLY A 53 8.32 0.27 8.68
C GLY A 53 8.33 1.60 7.94
N TYR A 54 8.41 1.56 6.60
CA TYR A 54 8.56 2.78 5.81
C TYR A 54 7.31 3.15 5.00
N TYR A 55 6.90 2.31 4.07
CA TYR A 55 5.83 2.60 3.10
C TYR A 55 4.51 2.91 3.80
N SER A 56 4.05 2.03 4.70
CA SER A 56 2.75 2.20 5.36
C SER A 56 2.78 3.23 6.49
N ALA A 57 3.90 3.34 7.21
CA ALA A 57 3.99 4.18 8.41
C ALA A 57 4.52 5.60 8.17
N ILE A 58 5.40 5.81 7.18
CA ILE A 58 6.20 7.05 7.05
C ILE A 58 6.05 7.71 5.68
N ARG A 59 5.99 6.93 4.60
CA ARG A 59 6.05 7.48 3.23
C ARG A 59 4.91 8.45 2.97
N PRO A 60 5.16 9.70 2.54
CA PRO A 60 4.10 10.63 2.16
C PRO A 60 3.49 10.27 0.80
N HIS A 61 2.16 10.37 0.69
CA HIS A 61 1.43 10.18 -0.56
C HIS A 61 0.66 11.45 -0.94
N GLU A 62 0.94 12.00 -2.12
CA GLU A 62 0.25 13.20 -2.64
C GLU A 62 -1.27 13.03 -2.68
N TYR A 63 -1.76 11.87 -3.16
CA TYR A 63 -3.19 11.54 -3.17
C TYR A 63 -3.82 11.57 -1.76
N ASN A 64 -3.04 11.26 -0.72
CA ASN A 64 -3.48 11.27 0.67
C ASN A 64 -3.23 12.65 1.35
N GLY A 65 -2.95 13.71 0.58
CA GLY A 65 -2.61 15.03 1.14
C GLY A 65 -1.26 15.04 1.87
N GLY A 66 -0.31 14.21 1.43
CA GLY A 66 1.01 14.08 2.03
C GLY A 66 1.08 13.11 3.22
N LEU A 67 -0.03 12.46 3.57
CA LEU A 67 -0.07 11.51 4.70
C LEU A 67 0.41 10.11 4.30
N PRO A 68 0.97 9.35 5.26
CA PRO A 68 1.25 7.95 5.04
C PRO A 68 -0.04 7.10 4.98
N PRO A 69 0.00 5.93 4.32
CA PRO A 69 -1.15 5.05 4.16
C PRO A 69 -1.88 4.75 5.47
N ASN A 70 -1.17 4.39 6.54
CA ASN A 70 -1.78 4.07 7.83
C ASN A 70 -2.57 5.26 8.42
N GLU A 71 -2.02 6.47 8.31
CA GLU A 71 -2.70 7.68 8.80
C GLU A 71 -3.92 8.03 7.95
N SER A 72 -3.79 7.89 6.63
CA SER A 72 -4.91 8.10 5.70
C SER A 72 -6.05 7.12 5.99
N GLU A 73 -5.73 5.84 6.21
CA GLU A 73 -6.71 4.80 6.55
C GLU A 73 -7.35 5.05 7.92
N ASN A 74 -6.56 5.42 8.93
CA ASN A 74 -7.07 5.78 10.26
C ASN A 74 -8.07 6.95 10.20
N ARG A 75 -7.76 7.99 9.42
CA ARG A 75 -8.67 9.13 9.20
C ARG A 75 -9.95 8.71 8.47
N TYR A 76 -9.84 7.86 7.46
CA TYR A 76 -10.99 7.31 6.74
C TYR A 76 -11.96 6.60 7.71
N TRP A 77 -11.44 5.70 8.55
CA TRP A 77 -12.28 4.95 9.50
C TRP A 77 -12.91 5.85 10.57
N LYS A 78 -12.17 6.81 11.12
CA LYS A 78 -12.71 7.79 12.07
C LYS A 78 -13.87 8.59 11.47
N ASN A 79 -13.71 9.05 10.23
CA ASN A 79 -14.75 9.81 9.53
C ASN A 79 -15.96 8.93 9.18
N SER A 80 -15.73 7.70 8.71
CA SER A 80 -16.78 6.76 8.35
C SER A 80 -17.65 6.38 9.57
N ASN A 81 -17.02 6.07 10.70
CA ASN A 81 -17.74 5.77 11.95
C ASN A 81 -18.54 6.97 12.46
N THR A 82 -18.02 8.18 12.26
CA THR A 82 -18.73 9.42 12.61
C THR A 82 -20.00 9.55 11.77
N VAL A 83 -19.92 9.38 10.44
CA VAL A 83 -21.10 9.46 9.55
C VAL A 83 -22.14 8.37 9.88
N ALA A 84 -21.69 7.14 10.14
CA ALA A 84 -22.58 6.04 10.51
C ALA A 84 -23.31 6.28 11.84
N SER A 85 -22.75 7.07 12.76
CA SER A 85 -23.40 7.42 14.03
C SER A 85 -24.52 8.47 13.91
N PHE A 86 -24.57 9.20 12.80
CA PHE A 86 -25.63 10.18 12.49
C PHE A 86 -26.74 9.63 11.59
N SER A 87 -26.62 8.37 11.16
CA SER A 87 -27.60 7.67 10.31
C SER A 87 -28.40 6.65 11.12
#